data_AF-A0A946FTW9-F1
#
_entry.id   AF-A0A946FTW9-F1
#
_cell.length_a   1.000
_cell.length_b   1.000
_cell.length_c   1.000
_cell.angle_alpha   90.00
_cell.angle_beta   90.00
_cell.angle_gamma   90.00
#
_symmetry.space_group_name_H-M   'P 1'
#
loop_
_entity.id
_entity.type
_entity.pdbx_description
1 polymer ?
#
loop_
_entity_poly.entity_id
_entity_poly.type
_entity_poly.pdbx_seq_one_letter_code
_entity_poly.pdbx_strand_id
1 'polypeptide(L)'
;MTPKLLQNCGKCGLCLYVCPVYKIIKEEQSSPRGKLQLIKAYENNTLASSPLLKEIVSKCLMCGSCSANCPSGINHYSKFMEMRKKMVEAQGEEPAIKSLIYLLSREYRLKFGAGLARAG
;
A
#
# COMPACT_ATOMS: atom_id res chain seq x y z
N MET A 1 9.46 -11.01 12.98
CA MET A 1 9.56 -11.16 11.50
C MET A 1 10.93 -10.64 11.08
N THR A 2 11.77 -11.48 10.46
CA THR A 2 13.23 -11.29 10.43
C THR A 2 13.69 -10.11 9.55
N PRO A 3 14.48 -9.15 10.06
CA PRO A 3 15.02 -8.01 9.30
C PRO A 3 15.88 -8.38 8.08
N LYS A 4 16.27 -9.65 7.93
CA LYS A 4 17.13 -10.14 6.83
C LYS A 4 16.50 -10.11 5.43
N LEU A 5 15.17 -10.22 5.27
CA LEU A 5 14.56 -10.37 3.93
C LEU A 5 14.70 -9.13 3.03
N LEU A 6 14.65 -7.91 3.60
CA LEU A 6 14.78 -6.67 2.82
C LEU A 6 16.23 -6.37 2.38
N GLN A 7 17.22 -6.95 3.06
CA GLN A 7 18.64 -6.82 2.71
C GLN A 7 19.04 -7.73 1.54
N ASN A 8 18.24 -8.76 1.25
CA ASN A 8 18.56 -9.80 0.26
C ASN A 8 18.22 -9.43 -1.19
N CYS A 9 17.87 -8.16 -1.46
CA CYS A 9 17.56 -7.73 -2.83
C CYS A 9 18.83 -7.75 -3.71
N GLY A 10 18.96 -8.75 -4.57
CA GLY A 10 20.08 -8.89 -5.52
C GLY A 10 20.06 -7.93 -6.71
N LYS A 11 19.14 -6.96 -6.74
CA LYS A 11 18.96 -5.96 -7.83
C LYS A 11 18.80 -6.55 -9.25
N CYS A 12 18.36 -7.80 -9.38
CA CYS A 12 18.26 -8.53 -10.66
C CYS A 12 17.28 -7.94 -11.69
N GLY A 13 16.40 -7.02 -11.31
CA GLY A 13 15.51 -6.32 -12.24
C GLY A 13 14.21 -7.05 -12.61
N LEU A 14 14.01 -8.32 -12.21
CA LEU A 14 12.76 -9.06 -12.53
C LEU A 14 11.50 -8.31 -12.07
N CYS A 15 11.53 -7.72 -10.87
CA CYS A 15 10.41 -6.95 -10.35
C CYS A 15 10.06 -5.72 -11.21
N LEU A 16 11.04 -5.14 -11.93
CA LEU A 16 10.80 -4.05 -12.87
C LEU A 16 10.02 -4.56 -14.08
N TYR A 17 10.47 -5.68 -14.65
CA TYR A 17 9.93 -6.26 -15.86
C TYR A 17 8.46 -6.71 -15.70
N VAL A 18 8.11 -7.24 -14.54
CA VAL A 18 6.74 -7.75 -14.28
C VAL A 18 5.77 -6.70 -13.74
N CYS A 19 6.25 -5.51 -13.35
CA CYS A 19 5.39 -4.50 -12.74
C CYS A 19 4.68 -3.63 -13.80
N PRO A 20 3.33 -3.66 -13.89
CA PRO A 20 2.61 -2.87 -14.88
C PRO A 20 2.75 -1.35 -14.66
N VAL A 21 2.82 -0.91 -13.41
CA VAL A 21 3.00 0.51 -13.06
C VAL A 21 4.35 1.02 -13.55
N TYR A 22 5.42 0.25 -13.34
CA TYR A 22 6.76 0.66 -13.78
C TYR A 22 6.89 0.64 -15.30
N LYS A 23 6.21 -0.27 -16.02
CA LYS A 23 6.20 -0.26 -17.49
C LYS A 23 5.70 1.07 -18.07
N ILE A 24 4.78 1.73 -17.38
CA ILE A 24 4.22 3.03 -17.79
C ILE A 24 5.06 4.18 -17.26
N ILE A 25 5.32 4.23 -15.94
CA ILE A 25 5.96 5.39 -15.31
C ILE A 25 7.47 5.44 -15.61
N LYS A 26 8.16 4.30 -15.67
CA LYS A 26 9.59 4.14 -15.95
C LYS A 26 10.58 4.89 -15.03
N GLU A 27 10.10 5.51 -13.96
CA GLU A 27 10.94 6.08 -12.91
C GLU A 27 11.31 5.04 -11.85
N GLU A 28 12.57 5.01 -11.44
CA GLU A 28 13.09 4.01 -10.49
C GLU A 28 12.33 4.01 -9.16
N GLN A 29 11.98 5.19 -8.63
CA GLN A 29 11.20 5.36 -7.41
C GLN A 29 9.81 4.72 -7.47
N SER A 30 9.22 4.64 -8.66
CA SER A 30 7.92 4.03 -8.92
C SER A 30 8.00 2.52 -9.14
N SER A 31 9.21 1.95 -9.23
CA SER A 31 9.41 0.52 -9.36
C SER A 31 9.16 -0.24 -8.05
N PRO A 32 8.89 -1.57 -8.09
CA PRO A 32 8.76 -2.33 -6.86
C PRO A 32 10.03 -2.30 -5.99
N ARG A 33 11.22 -2.40 -6.59
CA ARG A 33 12.48 -2.33 -5.82
C ARG A 33 12.72 -0.93 -5.25
N GLY A 34 12.41 0.13 -6.00
CA GLY A 34 12.54 1.51 -5.53
C GLY A 34 11.62 1.78 -4.34
N LYS A 35 10.35 1.39 -4.45
CA LYS A 35 9.39 1.45 -3.32
C LYS A 35 9.87 0.67 -2.11
N LEU A 36 10.45 -0.51 -2.32
CA LEU A 36 11.01 -1.31 -1.24
C LEU A 36 12.13 -0.57 -0.49
N GLN A 37 13.02 0.12 -1.21
CA GLN A 37 14.08 0.93 -0.60
C GLN A 37 13.52 2.13 0.15
N LEU A 38 12.53 2.82 -0.42
CA LEU A 38 11.85 3.93 0.25
C LEU A 38 11.16 3.49 1.54
N ILE A 39 10.48 2.35 1.52
CA ILE A 39 9.85 1.75 2.71
C ILE A 39 10.90 1.39 3.75
N LYS A 40 12.01 0.79 3.34
CA LYS A 40 13.12 0.47 4.26
C LYS A 40 13.72 1.73 4.89
N ALA A 41 13.92 2.79 4.12
CA ALA A 41 14.41 4.07 4.63
C ALA A 41 13.42 4.70 5.62
N TYR A 42 12.12 4.58 5.35
CA TYR A 42 11.06 5.02 6.26
C TYR A 42 11.05 4.19 7.55
N GLU A 43 11.10 2.86 7.46
CA GLU A 43 11.15 1.95 8.62
C GLU A 43 12.39 2.18 9.50
N ASN A 44 13.51 2.60 8.89
CA ASN A 44 14.74 2.94 9.60
C ASN A 44 14.78 4.37 10.14
N ASN A 45 13.69 5.15 10.02
CA ASN A 45 13.62 6.57 10.39
C ASN A 45 14.66 7.46 9.66
N THR A 46 15.20 7.01 8.53
CA THR A 46 16.13 7.79 7.70
C THR A 46 15.41 8.57 6.59
N LEU A 47 14.11 8.33 6.42
CA LEU A 47 13.24 9.06 5.49
C LEU A 47 11.95 9.45 6.22
N ALA A 48 11.67 10.75 6.28
CA ALA A 48 10.44 11.26 6.86
C ALA A 48 9.22 10.95 5.97
N SER A 49 8.04 10.88 6.60
CA SER A 49 6.77 10.82 5.87
C SER A 49 6.60 12.10 5.03
N SER A 50 6.19 11.97 3.78
CA SER A 50 5.93 13.10 2.89
C SER A 50 4.74 12.82 1.95
N PRO A 51 4.08 13.86 1.40
CA PRO A 51 3.05 13.69 0.38
C PRO A 51 3.56 12.89 -0.83
N LEU A 52 4.79 13.15 -1.27
CA LEU A 52 5.42 12.44 -2.37
C LEU A 52 5.63 10.95 -2.07
N LEU A 53 6.11 10.60 -0.88
CA LEU A 53 6.28 9.20 -0.48
C LEU A 53 4.94 8.47 -0.51
N LYS A 54 3.88 9.11 0.01
CA LYS A 54 2.50 8.58 -0.02
C LYS A 54 2.02 8.34 -1.45
N GLU A 55 2.23 9.30 -2.34
CA GLU A 55 1.86 9.19 -3.76
C GLU A 55 2.59 8.03 -4.45
N ILE A 56 3.90 7.90 -4.23
CA ILE A 56 4.69 6.82 -4.81
C ILE A 56 4.16 5.46 -4.36
N VAL A 57 3.89 5.28 -3.06
CA VAL A 57 3.39 4.02 -2.51
C VAL A 57 1.93 3.74 -2.93
N SER A 58 1.09 4.78 -3.02
CA SER A 58 -0.33 4.66 -3.42
C SER A 58 -0.51 4.26 -4.90
N LYS A 59 0.47 4.55 -5.77
CA LYS A 59 0.48 4.09 -7.18
C LYS A 59 0.58 2.57 -7.36
N CYS A 60 0.84 1.77 -6.31
CA CYS A 60 0.82 0.31 -6.45
C CYS A 60 -0.61 -0.23 -6.70
N LEU A 61 -0.79 -1.06 -7.74
CA LEU A 61 -2.09 -1.69 -8.03
C LEU A 61 -2.39 -2.92 -7.16
N MET A 62 -1.48 -3.30 -6.27
CA MET A 62 -1.61 -4.52 -5.43
C MET A 62 -1.82 -5.82 -6.24
N CYS A 63 -1.25 -5.94 -7.45
CA CYS A 63 -1.40 -7.14 -8.29
C CYS A 63 -0.53 -8.35 -7.86
N GLY A 64 0.47 -8.14 -6.99
CA GLY A 64 1.33 -9.22 -6.47
C GLY A 64 2.42 -9.75 -7.39
N SER A 65 2.46 -9.36 -8.68
CA SER A 65 3.41 -9.90 -9.68
C SER A 65 4.88 -9.81 -9.26
N CYS A 66 5.30 -8.72 -8.62
CA CYS A 66 6.67 -8.54 -8.14
C CYS A 66 7.07 -9.52 -7.04
N SER A 67 6.13 -9.95 -6.20
CA SER A 67 6.41 -10.93 -5.13
C SER A 67 6.51 -12.34 -5.69
N ALA A 68 5.58 -12.70 -6.57
CA ALA A 68 5.56 -14.01 -7.22
C ALA A 68 6.82 -14.29 -8.06
N ASN A 69 7.44 -13.25 -8.62
CA ASN A 69 8.61 -13.36 -9.48
C ASN A 69 9.93 -12.96 -8.78
N CYS A 70 9.95 -12.82 -7.45
CA CYS A 70 11.18 -12.46 -6.74
C CYS A 70 12.01 -13.70 -6.42
N PRO A 71 13.19 -13.90 -7.04
CA PRO A 71 14.04 -15.07 -6.75
C PRO A 71 14.60 -15.03 -5.32
N SER A 72 14.74 -13.83 -4.74
CA SER A 72 15.18 -13.62 -3.36
C SER A 72 14.06 -13.86 -2.33
N GLY A 73 12.85 -14.25 -2.76
CA GLY A 73 11.73 -14.52 -1.86
C GLY A 73 11.12 -13.29 -1.18
N ILE A 74 11.41 -12.07 -1.68
CA ILE A 74 10.90 -10.84 -1.08
C ILE A 74 9.41 -10.68 -1.39
N ASN A 75 8.59 -10.70 -0.32
CA ASN A 75 7.18 -10.38 -0.40
C ASN A 75 6.95 -8.87 -0.46
N HIS A 76 7.01 -8.30 -1.66
CA HIS A 76 6.75 -6.88 -1.91
C HIS A 76 5.30 -6.51 -1.58
N TYR A 77 4.34 -7.41 -1.85
CA TYR A 77 2.92 -7.18 -1.64
C TYR A 77 2.63 -6.89 -0.17
N SER A 78 3.09 -7.75 0.74
CA SER A 78 2.87 -7.57 2.16
C SER A 78 3.53 -6.28 2.67
N LYS A 79 4.72 -5.95 2.17
CA LYS A 79 5.43 -4.72 2.55
C LYS A 79 4.71 -3.45 2.08
N PHE A 80 4.13 -3.47 0.90
CA PHE A 80 3.38 -2.34 0.38
C PHE A 80 2.04 -2.18 1.11
N MET A 81 1.35 -3.28 1.45
CA MET A 81 0.16 -3.25 2.31
C MET A 81 0.48 -2.65 3.69
N GLU A 82 1.54 -3.14 4.32
CA GLU A 82 1.98 -2.67 5.64
C GLU A 82 2.28 -1.17 5.61
N MET A 83 3.02 -0.71 4.60
CA MET A 83 3.33 0.71 4.45
C MET A 83 2.07 1.56 4.27
N ARG A 84 1.12 1.14 3.43
CA ARG A 84 -0.14 1.86 3.23
C ARG A 84 -0.93 1.99 4.52
N LYS A 85 -1.00 0.92 5.30
CA LYS A 85 -1.64 0.94 6.62
C LYS A 85 -0.97 1.99 7.53
N LYS A 86 0.36 1.95 7.66
CA LYS A 86 1.12 2.93 8.46
C LYS A 86 0.90 4.37 8.00
N MET A 87 0.83 4.61 6.69
CA MET A 87 0.59 5.95 6.14
C MET A 87 -0.78 6.52 6.50
N VAL A 88 -1.82 5.66 6.53
CA VAL A 88 -3.18 6.04 6.94
C VAL A 88 -3.25 6.25 8.45
N GLU A 89 -2.68 5.33 9.24
CA GLU A 89 -2.63 5.45 10.71
C GLU A 89 -1.93 6.75 11.14
N ALA A 90 -0.88 7.16 10.44
CA ALA A 90 -0.17 8.41 10.71
C ALA A 90 -0.96 9.69 10.34
N GLN A 91 -2.03 9.60 9.54
CA GLN A 91 -2.91 10.73 9.23
C GLN A 91 -4.11 10.83 10.18
N GLY A 92 -4.43 9.75 10.90
CA GLY A 92 -5.68 9.62 11.63
C GLY A 92 -6.83 9.17 10.72
N GLU A 93 -7.85 8.57 11.32
CA GLU A 93 -9.07 8.19 10.60
C GLU A 93 -9.97 9.40 10.40
N GLU A 94 -10.42 9.64 9.17
CA GLU A 94 -11.46 10.63 8.89
C GLU A 94 -12.78 10.20 9.57
N PRO A 95 -13.32 10.99 10.53
CA PRO A 95 -14.50 10.60 11.30
C PRO A 95 -15.72 10.29 10.43
N ALA A 96 -15.86 11.00 9.30
CA ALA A 96 -16.90 10.78 8.32
C ALA A 96 -16.80 9.41 7.65
N ILE A 97 -15.59 9.00 7.23
CA ILE A 97 -15.35 7.68 6.61
C ILE A 97 -15.62 6.57 7.63
N LYS A 98 -15.16 6.74 8.87
CA LYS A 98 -15.41 5.78 9.96
C LYS A 98 -16.90 5.61 10.24
N SER A 99 -17.64 6.72 10.31
CA SER A 99 -19.09 6.72 10.54
C SER A 99 -19.83 6.07 9.38
N LEU A 100 -19.42 6.36 8.14
CA LEU A 100 -19.97 5.72 6.95
C LEU A 100 -19.72 4.21 6.97
N ILE A 101 -18.49 3.75 7.19
CA ILE A 101 -18.18 2.32 7.30
C ILE A 101 -19.01 1.68 8.42
N TYR A 102 -19.14 2.32 9.58
CA TYR A 102 -19.95 1.82 10.70
C TYR A 102 -21.44 1.65 10.33
N LEU A 103 -22.00 2.59 9.56
CA LEU A 103 -23.38 2.52 9.05
C LEU A 103 -23.54 1.42 7.98
N LEU A 104 -22.58 1.33 7.04
CA LEU A 104 -22.64 0.39 5.92
C LEU A 104 -22.24 -1.04 6.29
N SER A 105 -21.45 -1.24 7.36
CA SER A 105 -20.88 -2.53 7.76
C SER A 105 -21.90 -3.56 8.22
N ARG A 106 -23.13 -3.15 8.52
CA ARG A 106 -24.21 -4.07 8.93
C ARG A 106 -25.46 -3.84 8.12
N GLU A 107 -25.94 -4.90 7.49
CA GLU A 107 -27.10 -4.90 6.61
C GLU A 107 -28.36 -4.32 7.29
N TYR A 108 -28.57 -4.60 8.59
CA TYR A 108 -29.72 -4.06 9.32
C TYR A 108 -29.69 -2.53 9.44
N ARG A 109 -28.51 -1.92 9.66
CA ARG A 109 -28.35 -0.46 9.74
C ARG A 109 -28.53 0.19 8.40
N LEU A 110 -28.03 -0.47 7.36
CA LEU A 110 -28.20 -0.06 5.98
C LEU A 110 -29.68 -0.02 5.59
N LYS A 111 -30.42 -1.11 5.84
CA LYS A 111 -31.86 -1.21 5.56
C LYS A 111 -32.67 -0.22 6.38
N PHE A 112 -32.32 -0.03 7.66
CA PHE A 112 -32.99 0.94 8.53
C PHE A 112 -32.77 2.38 8.07
N GLY A 113 -31.51 2.76 7.76
CA GLY A 113 -31.19 4.08 7.22
C GLY A 113 -31.83 4.35 5.86
N ALA A 114 -31.84 3.36 4.96
CA ALA A 114 -32.52 3.45 3.67
C ALA A 114 -34.05 3.52 3.80
N GLY A 115 -34.63 2.88 4.82
CA GLY A 115 -36.06 2.97 5.14
C GLY A 115 -36.46 4.36 5.63
N LEU A 116 -35.66 4.94 6.52
CA LEU A 116 -35.86 6.32 7.00
C LEU A 116 -35.74 7.35 5.87
N ALA A 117 -34.78 7.17 4.95
CA ALA A 117 -34.59 8.05 3.80
C ALA A 117 -35.72 7.98 2.75
N ARG A 118 -36.57 6.95 2.78
CA ARG A 118 -37.75 6.81 1.90
C ARG A 118 -39.05 7.29 2.55
N ALA A 119 -39.02 7.57 3.85
CA ALA A 119 -40.19 7.96 4.64
C ALA A 119 -40.32 9.47 4.86
N GLY A 120 -39.37 10.26 4.34
CA GLY A 120 -39.44 11.73 4.23
C GLY A 120 -39.35 12.16 2.78
#